data_AF-A0A961CXH5-F1
#
_entry.id   AF-A0A961CXH5-F1
#
_cell.length_a   1.000
_cell.length_b   1.000
_cell.length_c   1.000
_cell.angle_alpha   90.00
_cell.angle_beta   90.00
_cell.angle_gamma   90.00
#
_symmetry.space_group_name_H-M   'P 1'
#
loop_
_entity.id
_entity.type
_entity.pdbx_description
1 polymer ?
#
loop_
_entity_poly.entity_id
_entity_poly.type
_entity_poly.pdbx_seq_one_letter_code
_entity_poly.pdbx_strand_id
1 'polypeptide(L)'
;VATLGIEAVGGYEVAMADRSEAILIWAVPDWPGWVAYERAWEPGGPLGEWSAALRRLGARWRRQLMVDAPLGPLRTGRQPQESDRRPLEEI
;
A
#
# COMPACT_ATOMS: atom_id res chain seq x y z
N VAL A 1 5.10 0.52 -11.16
CA VAL A 1 4.87 -0.43 -10.04
C VAL A 1 4.26 -1.75 -10.52
N ALA A 2 3.32 -1.77 -11.46
CA ALA A 2 2.82 -3.03 -12.07
C ALA A 2 3.95 -3.89 -12.66
N THR A 3 4.97 -3.27 -13.26
CA THR A 3 6.20 -3.93 -13.74
C THR A 3 7.04 -4.59 -12.64
N LEU A 4 6.77 -4.30 -11.36
CA LEU A 4 7.40 -4.91 -10.19
C LEU A 4 6.51 -6.00 -9.57
N GLY A 5 5.41 -6.39 -10.22
CA GLY A 5 4.44 -7.34 -9.67
C GLY A 5 3.58 -6.79 -8.53
N ILE A 6 3.48 -5.46 -8.41
CA ILE A 6 2.72 -4.78 -7.35
C ILE A 6 1.42 -4.23 -7.94
N GLU A 7 0.31 -4.49 -7.25
CA GLU A 7 -1.03 -4.16 -7.73
C GLU A 7 -1.61 -2.94 -7.01
N ALA A 8 -2.33 -2.10 -7.76
CA ALA A 8 -3.06 -0.97 -7.19
C ALA A 8 -4.33 -1.48 -6.50
N VAL A 9 -4.43 -1.30 -5.19
CA VAL A 9 -5.70 -1.52 -4.47
C VAL A 9 -6.58 -0.29 -4.61
N GLY A 10 -5.99 0.90 -4.52
CA GLY A 10 -6.71 2.15 -4.72
C GLY A 10 -5.88 3.39 -4.44
N GLY A 11 -6.37 4.52 -4.95
CA GLY A 11 -5.87 5.85 -4.64
C GLY A 11 -7.02 6.71 -4.10
N TYR A 12 -6.75 7.42 -3.02
CA TYR A 12 -7.73 8.19 -2.27
C TYR A 12 -7.20 9.58 -1.96
N GLU A 13 -8.11 10.55 -1.81
CA GLU A 13 -7.81 11.86 -1.23
C GLU A 13 -8.44 11.98 0.15
N VAL A 14 -7.91 12.86 0.99
CA VAL A 14 -8.54 13.19 2.27
C VAL A 14 -9.71 14.15 2.02
N ALA A 15 -10.93 13.62 2.18
CA ALA A 15 -12.14 14.43 2.12
C ALA A 15 -12.18 15.47 3.26
N MET A 16 -12.82 16.61 3.01
CA MET A 16 -12.98 17.70 4.00
C MET A 16 -11.65 18.33 4.48
N ALA A 17 -10.58 18.16 3.71
CA ALA A 17 -9.30 18.84 3.86
C ALA A 17 -8.99 19.70 2.61
N ASP A 18 -7.80 20.28 2.54
CA ASP A 18 -7.33 21.07 1.40
C ASP A 18 -7.05 20.24 0.12
N ARG A 19 -7.37 18.93 0.13
CA ARG A 19 -7.11 17.96 -0.94
C ARG A 19 -5.63 17.88 -1.35
N SER A 20 -4.71 18.22 -0.45
CA SER A 20 -3.27 18.14 -0.69
C SER A 20 -2.68 16.76 -0.37
N GLU A 21 -3.43 15.89 0.31
CA GLU A 21 -3.00 14.56 0.72
C GLU A 21 -3.59 13.46 -0.17
N ALA A 22 -2.71 12.63 -0.72
CA ALA A 22 -3.06 11.42 -1.46
C ALA A 22 -2.62 10.18 -0.68
N ILE A 23 -3.55 9.23 -0.53
CA ILE A 23 -3.31 7.93 0.10
C ILE A 23 -3.33 6.87 -1.01
N LEU A 24 -2.23 6.16 -1.16
CA LEU A 24 -2.08 5.09 -2.16
C LEU A 24 -1.94 3.76 -1.43
N ILE A 25 -2.78 2.79 -1.78
CA ILE A 25 -2.72 1.42 -1.23
C ILE A 25 -2.29 0.49 -2.36
N TRP A 26 -1.21 -0.26 -2.09
CA TRP A 26 -0.61 -1.22 -3.01
C TRP A 26 -0.63 -2.60 -2.38
N ALA A 27 -1.04 -3.61 -3.14
CA ALA A 27 -0.91 -5.01 -2.76
C ALA A 27 0.45 -5.52 -3.22
N VAL A 28 1.20 -6.10 -2.28
CA VAL A 28 2.51 -6.70 -2.54
C VAL A 28 2.37 -8.21 -2.29
N PRO A 29 2.46 -9.05 -3.33
CA PRO A 29 2.11 -10.48 -3.22
C PRO A 29 3.03 -11.28 -2.30
N ASP A 30 4.31 -10.90 -2.23
CA ASP A 30 5.33 -11.62 -1.48
C ASP A 30 6.48 -10.71 -1.00
N TRP A 31 7.29 -11.23 -0.09
CA TRP A 31 8.44 -10.52 0.45
C TRP A 31 9.51 -10.17 -0.60
N PRO A 32 9.86 -11.05 -1.56
CA PRO A 32 10.78 -10.68 -2.65
C PRO A 32 10.28 -9.50 -3.50
N GLY A 33 9.00 -9.43 -3.82
CA GLY A 33 8.36 -8.32 -4.52
C GLY A 33 8.43 -7.02 -3.71
N TRP A 34 8.26 -7.09 -2.39
CA TRP A 34 8.51 -5.95 -1.51
C TRP A 34 9.97 -5.48 -1.56
N VAL A 35 10.95 -6.40 -1.52
CA VAL A 35 12.37 -6.04 -1.65
C VAL A 35 12.66 -5.38 -3.00
N ALA A 36 12.07 -5.88 -4.09
CA ALA A 36 12.19 -5.28 -5.42
C ALA A 36 11.58 -3.87 -5.46
N TYR A 37 10.44 -3.66 -4.78
CA TYR A 37 9.83 -2.34 -4.62
C TYR A 37 10.74 -1.35 -3.92
N GLU A 38 11.30 -1.72 -2.77
CA GLU A 38 12.19 -0.83 -2.01
C GLU A 38 13.43 -0.48 -2.82
N ARG A 39 14.04 -1.46 -3.50
CA ARG A 39 15.18 -1.21 -4.39
C ARG A 39 14.83 -0.29 -5.57
N ALA A 40 13.58 -0.30 -6.02
CA ALA A 40 13.17 0.57 -7.12
C ALA A 40 13.13 2.05 -6.75
N TRP A 41 13.14 2.39 -5.45
CA TRP A 41 13.27 3.76 -4.95
C TRP A 41 14.71 4.27 -4.88
N GLU A 42 15.71 3.39 -4.97
CA GLU A 42 17.11 3.79 -4.97
C GLU A 42 17.44 4.69 -6.16
N PRO A 43 18.48 5.55 -6.08
CA PRO A 43 18.91 6.39 -7.19
C PRO A 43 19.17 5.57 -8.46
N GLY A 44 18.56 5.97 -9.58
CA GLY A 44 18.62 5.23 -10.85
C GLY A 44 17.67 4.03 -10.96
N GLY A 45 16.89 3.76 -9.92
CA GLY A 45 15.88 2.70 -9.92
C GLY A 45 14.64 3.05 -10.75
N PRO A 46 13.77 2.05 -11.05
CA PRO A 46 12.58 2.24 -11.87
C PRO A 46 11.55 3.27 -11.36
N LEU A 47 11.59 3.69 -10.09
CA LEU A 47 10.72 4.72 -9.54
C LEU A 47 11.40 6.10 -9.46
N GLY A 48 12.57 6.27 -10.08
CA GLY A 48 13.32 7.53 -10.08
C GLY A 48 12.49 8.72 -10.59
N GLU A 49 11.79 8.56 -11.71
CA GLU A 49 10.93 9.62 -12.27
C GLU A 49 9.75 9.97 -11.36
N TRP A 50 9.14 8.97 -10.73
CA TRP A 50 8.07 9.14 -9.75
C TRP A 50 8.55 9.90 -8.53
N SER A 51 9.69 9.48 -7.96
CA SER A 51 10.34 10.15 -6.84
C SER A 51 10.71 11.60 -7.17
N ALA A 52 11.20 11.86 -8.39
CA ALA A 52 11.49 13.20 -8.86
C ALA A 52 10.21 14.05 -9.03
N ALA A 53 9.12 13.47 -9.53
CA ALA A 53 7.83 14.14 -9.64
C ALA A 53 7.29 14.57 -8.27
N LEU A 54 7.33 13.69 -7.27
CA LEU A 54 6.92 14.02 -5.91
C LEU A 54 7.74 15.19 -5.32
N ARG A 55 9.07 15.20 -5.52
CA ARG A 55 9.92 16.32 -5.09
C ARG A 55 9.57 17.63 -5.80
N ARG A 56 9.34 17.60 -7.11
CA ARG A 56 8.93 18.80 -7.89
C ARG A 56 7.60 19.37 -7.41
N LEU A 57 6.69 18.53 -6.96
CA LEU A 57 5.42 18.93 -6.37
C LEU A 57 5.55 19.46 -4.93
N GLY A 58 6.76 19.43 -4.34
CA GLY A 58 6.95 19.76 -2.93
C GLY A 58 6.29 18.76 -1.98
N ALA A 59 5.92 17.58 -2.48
CA ALA A 59 5.23 16.57 -1.70
C ALA A 59 6.14 15.99 -0.62
N ARG A 60 5.57 15.74 0.55
CA ARG A 60 6.14 14.89 1.59
C ARG A 60 5.41 13.57 1.54
N TRP A 61 6.14 12.46 1.61
CA TRP A 61 5.53 11.13 1.62
C TRP A 61 6.09 10.29 2.76
N ARG A 62 5.24 9.41 3.26
CA ARG A 62 5.55 8.37 4.25
C ARG A 62 5.03 7.05 3.71
N ARG A 63 5.78 5.98 3.93
CA ARG A 63 5.41 4.62 3.52
C ARG A 63 5.30 3.77 4.77
N GLN A 64 4.25 2.97 4.86
CA GLN A 64 4.05 1.98 5.92
C GLN A 64 3.78 0.65 5.24
N LEU A 65 4.43 -0.41 5.72
CA LEU A 65 4.15 -1.77 5.29
C LEU A 65 3.25 -2.44 6.31
N MET A 66 2.19 -3.07 5.84
CA MET A 66 1.21 -3.77 6.66
C MET A 66 1.07 -5.20 6.15
N VAL A 67 0.72 -6.11 7.05
CA VAL A 67 0.30 -7.47 6.70
C VAL A 67 -1.20 -7.59 6.88
N ASP A 68 -1.85 -8.38 6.05
CA ASP A 68 -3.28 -8.59 6.13
C ASP A 68 -3.64 -9.32 7.43
N ALA A 69 -4.70 -8.86 8.09
CA ALA A 69 -5.30 -9.61 9.20
C ALA A 69 -6.02 -10.85 8.65
N PRO A 70 -6.17 -11.93 9.44
CA PRO A 70 -6.91 -13.13 9.01
C PRO A 70 -8.34 -12.86 8.52
N LEU A 71 -8.99 -11.83 9.08
CA LEU A 71 -10.32 -11.37 8.69
C LEU A 71 -10.28 -10.06 7.91
N GLY A 72 -9.16 -9.68 7.29
CA GLY A 72 -9.08 -8.46 6.49
C GLY A 72 -10.01 -8.55 5.27
N PRO A 73 -10.83 -7.52 4.97
CA PRO A 73 -11.73 -7.55 3.81
C PRO A 73 -11.03 -7.78 2.47
N LEU A 74 -9.80 -7.29 2.32
CA LEU A 74 -8.98 -7.52 1.12
C LEU A 74 -8.58 -9.00 0.96
N ARG A 75 -8.51 -9.74 2.07
CA ARG A 75 -8.23 -11.19 2.08
C ARG A 75 -9.49 -12.01 1.85
N THR A 76 -10.59 -11.64 2.49
CA THR A 76 -11.85 -12.41 2.47
C THR A 76 -12.76 -12.04 1.30
N GLY A 77 -12.51 -10.93 0.61
CA GLY A 77 -13.35 -10.41 -0.47
C GLY A 77 -14.69 -9.86 0.00
N ARG A 78 -14.93 -9.74 1.31
CA ARG A 78 -16.18 -9.24 1.89
C ARG A 78 -15.96 -8.58 3.25
N GLN A 79 -16.94 -7.82 3.70
CA GLN A 79 -16.94 -7.33 5.08
C GLN A 79 -17.03 -8.53 6.06
N PRO A 80 -16.15 -8.57 7.09
CA PRO A 80 -16.23 -9.55 8.16
C PRO A 80 -17.51 -9.42 8.96
N GLN A 81 -18.00 -10.54 9.46
CA GLN A 81 -19.18 -10.65 10.30
C GLN A 81 -18.80 -11.11 11.71
N GLU A 82 -19.68 -10.93 12.69
CA GLU A 82 -19.43 -11.41 14.05
C GLU A 82 -19.24 -12.93 14.11
N SER A 83 -19.92 -13.67 13.23
CA SER A 83 -19.78 -15.12 13.08
C SER A 83 -18.41 -15.56 12.58
N ASP A 84 -17.60 -14.65 12.01
CA ASP A 84 -16.24 -14.95 11.56
C ASP A 84 -15.21 -14.87 12.71
N ARG A 85 -15.62 -14.39 13.90
CA ARG A 85 -14.75 -14.26 15.07
C ARG A 85 -14.37 -15.64 15.60
N ARG A 86 -13.11 -15.79 16.01
CA ARG A 86 -12.58 -16.95 16.73
C ARG A 86 -12.17 -16.53 18.14
N PRO A 87 -12.26 -17.41 19.16
CA PRO A 87 -11.71 -17.15 20.48
C PRO A 87 -10.25 -16.72 20.40
N LEU A 88 -9.83 -15.77 21.25
CA LEU A 88 -8.45 -15.26 21.24
C LEU A 88 -7.41 -16.37 21.49
N GLU A 89 -7.82 -17.41 22.21
CA GLU A 89 -7.00 -18.59 22.55
C GLU A 89 -6.67 -19.47 21.32
N GLU A 90 -7.38 -19.28 20.20
CA GLU A 90 -7.23 -20.08 18.96
C GLU A 90 -6.48 -19.35 17.83
N ILE A 91 -5.89 -18.17 18.12
CA ILE A 91 -5.20 -17.31 17.17
C ILE A 91 -3.72 -17.18 17.56
#